data_AF-A0A392PH32-F1
#
_entry.id   AF-A0A392PH32-F1
#
_cell.length_a   1.000
_cell.length_b   1.000
_cell.length_c   1.000
_cell.angle_alpha   90.00
_cell.angle_beta   90.00
_cell.angle_gamma   90.00
#
_symmetry.space_group_name_H-M   'P 1'
#
loop_
_entity.id
_entity.type
_entity.pdbx_description
1 polymer ?
#
loop_
_entity_poly.entity_id
_entity_poly.type
_entity_poly.pdbx_seq_one_letter_code
_entity_poly.pdbx_strand_id
1 'polypeptide(L)'
;SQGDLVRVSELQQQIYALTQDSRSVTSFYSDLKTLWEELEIYLPIPTCTCHVRCTCDAMRAARNHHLLQAMRFLTGLNDSFNVVKSQILLLDPLRSMTKIFSMVLQFERQNCSIHLDDSKALVNASDGKNGSGRSGPSSSGSKRYCTYCHKSNHFVDNCFKKHGVPPHMMKHYQGSAHSAATERG
;
A
#
# COMPACT_ATOMS: atom_id res chain seq x y z
N SER A 1 -10.58 26.61 -37.05
CA SER A 1 -11.87 26.65 -37.78
C SER A 1 -13.01 26.57 -36.77
N GLN A 2 -14.28 26.80 -37.15
CA GLN A 2 -15.41 26.59 -36.22
C GLN A 2 -15.56 25.12 -35.79
N GLY A 3 -15.22 24.16 -36.67
CA GLY A 3 -15.24 22.73 -36.37
C GLY A 3 -14.27 22.33 -35.25
N ASP A 4 -13.07 22.94 -35.22
CA ASP A 4 -12.08 22.66 -34.18
C ASP A 4 -12.58 23.09 -32.78
N LEU A 5 -13.30 24.23 -32.71
CA LEU A 5 -13.86 24.72 -31.44
C LEU A 5 -14.98 23.82 -30.91
N VAL A 6 -15.81 23.27 -31.80
CA VAL A 6 -16.83 22.28 -31.44
C VAL A 6 -16.15 21.02 -30.89
N ARG A 7 -15.13 20.51 -31.57
CA ARG A 7 -14.40 19.32 -31.12
C ARG A 7 -13.73 19.52 -29.77
N VAL A 8 -13.11 20.68 -29.54
CA VAL A 8 -12.54 21.04 -28.24
C VAL A 8 -13.61 20.99 -27.14
N SER A 9 -14.81 21.53 -27.40
CA SER A 9 -15.91 21.50 -26.43
C SER A 9 -16.39 20.08 -26.13
N GLU A 10 -16.55 19.24 -27.16
CA GLU A 10 -16.91 17.83 -27.00
C GLU A 10 -15.89 17.05 -26.18
N LEU A 11 -14.59 17.24 -26.46
CA LEU A 11 -13.50 16.60 -25.72
C LEU A 11 -13.51 17.02 -24.27
N GLN A 12 -13.70 18.31 -23.99
CA GLN A 12 -13.84 18.80 -22.62
C GLN A 12 -15.02 18.11 -21.92
N GLN A 13 -16.20 18.06 -22.54
CA GLN A 13 -17.36 17.38 -21.96
C GLN A 13 -17.08 15.90 -21.67
N GLN A 14 -16.47 15.18 -22.59
CA GLN A 14 -16.08 13.77 -22.40
C GLN A 14 -15.09 13.60 -21.24
N ILE A 15 -14.07 14.46 -21.16
CA ILE A 15 -13.08 14.47 -20.06
C ILE A 15 -13.77 14.67 -18.70
N TYR A 16 -14.72 15.60 -18.62
CA TYR A 16 -15.42 15.90 -17.37
C TYR A 16 -16.49 14.85 -17.00
N ALA A 17 -17.09 14.20 -17.99
CA ALA A 17 -18.05 13.13 -17.79
C ALA A 17 -17.39 11.79 -17.44
N LEU A 18 -16.12 11.57 -17.83
CA LEU A 18 -15.43 10.32 -17.57
C LEU A 18 -15.15 10.12 -16.07
N THR A 19 -15.71 9.04 -15.53
CA THR A 19 -15.50 8.55 -14.17
C THR A 19 -14.93 7.12 -14.18
N GLN A 20 -14.25 6.73 -13.11
CA GLN A 20 -13.68 5.39 -12.98
C GLN A 20 -14.76 4.31 -12.85
N ASP A 21 -15.82 4.62 -12.10
CA ASP A 21 -16.89 3.68 -11.72
C ASP A 21 -16.30 2.39 -11.13
N SER A 22 -16.67 1.23 -11.65
CA SER A 22 -16.16 -0.08 -11.26
C SER A 22 -14.90 -0.54 -12.01
N ARG A 23 -14.33 0.31 -12.88
CA ARG A 23 -13.16 -0.04 -13.70
C ARG A 23 -11.86 0.10 -12.90
N SER A 24 -10.81 -0.58 -13.37
CA SER A 24 -9.48 -0.41 -12.78
C SER A 24 -8.94 1.00 -13.00
N VAL A 25 -8.08 1.46 -12.10
CA VAL A 25 -7.40 2.77 -12.20
C VAL A 25 -6.63 2.87 -13.50
N THR A 26 -6.01 1.77 -13.94
CA THR A 26 -5.23 1.74 -15.20
C THR A 26 -6.13 1.93 -16.42
N SER A 27 -7.28 1.26 -16.48
CA SER A 27 -8.23 1.43 -17.59
C SER A 27 -8.77 2.86 -17.65
N PHE A 28 -9.24 3.37 -16.50
CA PHE A 28 -9.75 4.74 -16.40
C PHE A 28 -8.69 5.78 -16.81
N TYR A 29 -7.47 5.67 -16.29
CA TYR A 29 -6.40 6.61 -16.62
C TYR A 29 -6.00 6.56 -18.09
N SER A 30 -6.04 5.38 -18.71
CA SER A 30 -5.72 5.21 -20.13
C SER A 30 -6.72 5.97 -21.01
N ASP A 31 -8.01 5.77 -20.78
CA ASP A 31 -9.07 6.47 -21.53
C ASP A 31 -8.97 7.99 -21.35
N LEU A 32 -8.75 8.43 -20.10
CA LEU A 32 -8.61 9.85 -19.78
C LEU A 32 -7.37 10.46 -20.48
N LYS A 33 -6.26 9.72 -20.52
CA LYS A 33 -5.04 10.13 -21.21
C LYS A 33 -5.24 10.27 -22.71
N THR A 34 -5.95 9.33 -23.34
CA THR A 34 -6.29 9.42 -24.77
C THR A 34 -7.09 10.70 -25.08
N LEU A 35 -8.07 11.04 -24.26
CA LEU A 35 -8.84 12.28 -24.44
C LEU A 35 -7.98 13.54 -24.29
N TRP A 36 -7.03 13.55 -23.34
CA TRP A 36 -6.09 14.66 -23.18
C TRP A 36 -5.11 14.78 -24.34
N GLU A 37 -4.57 13.66 -24.82
CA GLU A 37 -3.67 13.65 -25.97
C GLU A 37 -4.38 14.18 -27.22
N GLU A 38 -5.66 13.81 -27.42
CA GLU A 38 -6.46 14.37 -28.51
C GLU A 38 -6.73 15.88 -28.32
N LEU A 39 -7.07 16.32 -27.11
CA LEU A 39 -7.28 17.74 -26.81
C LEU A 39 -6.01 18.57 -27.06
N GLU A 40 -4.84 18.01 -26.75
CA GLU A 40 -3.54 18.67 -26.94
C GLU A 40 -3.21 18.93 -28.42
N ILE A 41 -3.80 18.18 -29.35
CA ILE A 41 -3.69 18.46 -30.80
C ILE A 41 -4.27 19.85 -31.13
N TYR A 42 -5.35 20.24 -30.45
CA TYR A 42 -6.04 21.50 -30.67
C TYR A 42 -5.55 22.62 -29.73
N LEU A 43 -5.19 22.25 -28.50
CA LEU A 43 -4.75 23.16 -27.43
C LEU A 43 -3.41 22.68 -26.86
N PRO A 44 -2.30 22.89 -27.59
CA PRO A 44 -0.99 22.39 -27.17
C PRO A 44 -0.53 23.07 -25.87
N ILE A 45 0.13 22.30 -25.02
CA ILE A 45 0.69 22.83 -23.76
C ILE A 45 1.81 23.82 -24.11
N PRO A 46 1.75 25.09 -23.64
CA PRO A 46 2.76 26.08 -23.97
C PRO A 46 4.15 25.68 -23.44
N THR A 47 5.17 25.85 -24.28
CA THR A 47 6.58 25.71 -23.90
C THR A 47 7.22 27.09 -23.71
N CYS A 48 8.15 27.21 -22.77
CA CYS A 48 8.92 28.43 -22.58
C CYS A 48 10.24 28.32 -23.34
N THR A 49 10.62 29.40 -24.02
CA THR A 49 11.88 29.55 -24.78
C THR A 49 12.99 30.24 -23.97
N CYS A 50 12.77 30.41 -22.67
CA CYS A 50 13.60 31.16 -21.77
C CYS A 50 14.85 30.34 -21.40
N HIS A 51 16.05 30.94 -21.50
CA HIS A 51 17.32 30.23 -21.29
C HIS A 51 17.64 29.90 -19.83
N VAL A 52 16.89 30.46 -18.88
CA VAL A 52 17.06 30.24 -17.44
C VAL A 52 15.73 29.84 -16.80
N ARG A 53 15.78 29.25 -15.59
CA ARG A 53 14.56 28.96 -14.82
C ARG A 53 13.74 30.24 -14.63
N CYS A 54 12.47 30.20 -15.03
CA CYS A 54 11.59 31.36 -14.99
C CYS A 54 10.16 30.99 -14.55
N THR A 55 9.33 32.03 -14.44
CA THR A 55 7.90 31.96 -14.08
C THR A 55 7.05 32.74 -15.09
N CYS A 56 7.47 32.74 -16.35
CA CYS A 56 6.73 33.40 -17.44
C CYS A 56 5.35 32.75 -17.68
N ASP A 57 4.54 33.39 -18.52
CA ASP A 57 3.17 32.95 -18.77
C ASP A 57 3.08 31.54 -19.34
N ALA A 58 3.99 31.14 -20.23
CA ALA A 58 4.02 29.77 -20.75
C ALA A 58 4.26 28.74 -19.62
N MET A 59 5.21 29.01 -18.72
CA MET A 59 5.48 28.15 -17.57
C MET A 59 4.30 28.10 -16.59
N ARG A 60 3.62 29.24 -16.36
CA ARG A 60 2.43 29.30 -15.52
C ARG A 60 1.26 28.52 -16.14
N ALA A 61 1.04 28.68 -17.44
CA ALA A 61 0.02 27.97 -18.19
C ALA A 61 0.26 26.45 -18.18
N ALA A 62 1.49 25.99 -18.41
CA ALA A 62 1.84 24.57 -18.35
C ALA A 62 1.64 23.97 -16.95
N ARG A 63 2.01 24.71 -15.89
CA ARG A 63 1.74 24.29 -14.50
C ARG A 63 0.25 24.18 -14.22
N ASN A 64 -0.54 25.17 -14.65
CA ASN A 64 -1.99 25.15 -14.50
C ASN A 64 -2.62 23.98 -15.27
N HIS A 65 -2.13 23.68 -16.47
CA HIS A 65 -2.57 22.52 -17.25
C HIS A 65 -2.34 21.21 -16.49
N HIS A 66 -1.13 20.99 -15.96
CA HIS A 66 -0.82 19.81 -15.15
C HIS A 66 -1.65 19.73 -13.87
N LEU A 67 -1.91 20.87 -13.22
CA LEU A 67 -2.77 20.94 -12.04
C LEU A 67 -4.20 20.51 -12.37
N LEU A 68 -4.77 21.02 -13.47
CA LEU A 68 -6.12 20.67 -13.92
C LEU A 68 -6.23 19.19 -14.29
N GLN A 69 -5.22 18.63 -14.97
CA GLN A 69 -5.17 17.19 -15.27
C GLN A 69 -5.12 16.35 -13.98
N ALA A 70 -4.28 16.72 -13.03
CA ALA A 70 -4.18 16.04 -11.74
C ALA A 70 -5.51 16.08 -10.98
N MET A 71 -6.14 17.26 -10.90
CA MET A 71 -7.44 17.41 -10.25
C MET A 71 -8.51 16.58 -10.95
N ARG A 72 -8.59 16.65 -12.28
CA ARG A 72 -9.57 15.88 -13.07
C ARG A 72 -9.41 14.38 -12.87
N PHE A 73 -8.18 13.87 -12.89
CA PHE A 73 -7.91 12.46 -12.56
C PHE A 73 -8.42 12.11 -11.18
N LEU A 74 -8.01 12.86 -10.14
CA LEU A 74 -8.39 12.58 -8.75
C LEU A 74 -9.91 12.67 -8.53
N THR A 75 -10.59 13.63 -9.14
CA THR A 75 -12.05 13.79 -9.03
C THR A 75 -12.82 12.71 -9.81
N GLY A 76 -12.24 12.16 -10.87
CA GLY A 76 -12.86 11.08 -11.64
C GLY A 76 -12.70 9.71 -11.00
N LEU A 77 -11.80 9.54 -10.03
CA LEU A 77 -11.67 8.31 -9.25
C LEU A 77 -12.90 8.07 -8.37
N ASN A 78 -13.28 6.81 -8.20
CA ASN A 78 -14.42 6.43 -7.36
C ASN A 78 -14.14 6.67 -5.84
N ASP A 79 -15.17 6.51 -5.00
CA ASP A 79 -15.09 6.84 -3.57
C ASP A 79 -14.15 5.94 -2.75
N SER A 80 -13.84 4.74 -3.23
CA SER A 80 -12.89 3.86 -2.54
C SER A 80 -11.48 4.46 -2.45
N PHE A 81 -11.16 5.44 -3.30
CA PHE A 81 -9.88 6.13 -3.33
C PHE A 81 -9.86 7.42 -2.49
N ASN A 82 -10.92 7.78 -1.77
CA ASN A 82 -11.01 9.05 -1.04
C ASN A 82 -9.84 9.29 -0.05
N VAL A 83 -9.32 8.23 0.56
CA VAL A 83 -8.14 8.31 1.46
C VAL A 83 -6.90 8.75 0.69
N VAL A 84 -6.58 8.07 -0.43
CA VAL A 84 -5.39 8.42 -1.23
C VAL A 84 -5.56 9.76 -1.96
N LYS A 85 -6.78 10.13 -2.38
CA LYS A 85 -7.09 11.47 -2.91
C LYS A 85 -6.70 12.55 -1.89
N SER A 86 -7.19 12.41 -0.65
CA SER A 86 -6.92 13.37 0.43
C SER A 86 -5.43 13.48 0.74
N GLN A 87 -4.73 12.34 0.80
CA GLN A 87 -3.29 12.33 1.03
C GLN A 87 -2.52 13.04 -0.10
N ILE A 88 -2.89 12.82 -1.36
CA ILE A 88 -2.24 13.46 -2.51
C ILE A 88 -2.48 14.97 -2.51
N LEU A 89 -3.71 15.42 -2.20
CA LEU A 89 -4.08 16.83 -2.17
C LEU A 89 -3.36 17.62 -1.06
N LEU A 90 -2.90 16.95 -0.01
CA LEU A 90 -2.11 17.55 1.07
C LEU A 90 -0.62 17.73 0.71
N LEU A 91 -0.16 17.20 -0.42
CA LEU A 91 1.24 17.37 -0.84
C LEU A 91 1.46 18.77 -1.44
N ASP A 92 2.40 19.52 -0.88
CA ASP A 92 2.84 20.83 -1.40
C ASP A 92 4.36 20.82 -1.70
N PRO A 93 4.80 20.97 -2.96
CA PRO A 93 3.98 21.12 -4.16
C PRO A 93 3.34 19.80 -4.61
N LEU A 94 2.19 19.91 -5.29
CA LEU A 94 1.53 18.77 -5.91
C LEU A 94 2.50 18.03 -6.85
N ARG A 95 2.47 16.70 -6.81
CA ARG A 95 3.41 15.86 -7.56
C ARG A 95 3.04 15.81 -9.06
N SER A 96 3.96 15.29 -9.87
CA SER A 96 3.70 15.04 -11.29
C SER A 96 2.59 14.01 -11.49
N MET A 97 1.91 14.06 -12.64
CA MET A 97 0.84 13.13 -13.00
C MET A 97 1.29 11.66 -12.89
N THR A 98 2.49 11.33 -13.38
CA THR A 98 3.06 9.97 -13.28
C THR A 98 3.19 9.50 -11.83
N LYS A 99 3.60 10.39 -10.92
CA LYS A 99 3.74 10.05 -9.50
C LYS A 99 2.38 9.90 -8.83
N ILE A 100 1.43 10.78 -9.14
CA ILE A 100 0.03 10.71 -8.68
C ILE A 100 -0.58 9.38 -9.12
N PHE A 101 -0.50 9.05 -10.41
CA PHE A 101 -0.98 7.78 -10.95
C PHE A 101 -0.36 6.58 -10.23
N SER A 102 0.96 6.60 -10.01
CA SER A 102 1.66 5.52 -9.29
C SER A 102 1.19 5.34 -7.85
N MET A 103 0.90 6.45 -7.15
CA MET A 103 0.38 6.40 -5.77
C MET A 103 -1.02 5.78 -5.73
N VAL A 104 -1.90 6.17 -6.65
CA VAL A 104 -3.26 5.63 -6.74
C VAL A 104 -3.23 4.15 -7.16
N LEU A 105 -2.38 3.78 -8.11
CA LEU A 105 -2.22 2.39 -8.53
C LEU A 105 -1.67 1.50 -7.41
N GLN A 106 -0.72 2.02 -6.62
CA GLN A 106 -0.22 1.32 -5.44
C GLN A 106 -1.33 1.10 -4.41
N PHE A 107 -2.17 2.12 -4.18
CA PHE A 107 -3.32 2.00 -3.30
C PHE A 107 -4.31 0.94 -3.80
N GLU A 108 -4.64 0.92 -5.10
CA GLU A 108 -5.52 -0.12 -5.69
C GLU A 108 -5.01 -1.53 -5.39
N ARG A 109 -3.71 -1.78 -5.59
CA ARG A 109 -3.08 -3.09 -5.34
C ARG A 109 -3.12 -3.50 -3.86
N GLN A 110 -2.87 -2.55 -2.97
CA GLN A 110 -2.88 -2.80 -1.52
C GLN A 110 -4.30 -3.02 -1.01
N ASN A 111 -5.28 -2.24 -1.49
CA ASN A 111 -6.67 -2.34 -1.07
C ASN A 111 -7.34 -3.61 -1.61
N CYS A 112 -6.98 -4.08 -2.81
CA CYS A 112 -7.37 -5.40 -3.31
C CYS A 112 -6.76 -6.56 -2.50
N SER A 113 -5.57 -6.37 -1.92
CA SER A 113 -4.93 -7.38 -1.09
C SER A 113 -5.62 -7.53 0.28
N ILE A 114 -6.09 -6.44 0.88
CA ILE A 114 -6.80 -6.46 2.17
C ILE A 114 -8.14 -7.23 2.04
N HIS A 115 -8.76 -7.25 0.86
CA HIS A 115 -10.02 -7.95 0.62
C HIS A 115 -9.87 -9.45 0.28
N LEU A 116 -8.63 -9.94 0.08
CA LEU A 116 -8.33 -11.35 -0.20
C LEU A 116 -7.52 -12.03 0.94
N ASP A 117 -6.90 -11.25 1.83
CA ASP A 117 -5.91 -11.75 2.80
C ASP A 117 -6.39 -11.88 4.24
N ASP A 118 -7.69 -11.72 4.51
CA ASP A 118 -8.26 -12.18 5.80
C ASP A 118 -8.34 -13.73 5.88
N SER A 119 -7.65 -14.44 4.99
CA SER A 119 -7.68 -15.91 4.96
C SER A 119 -6.40 -16.64 4.61
N LYS A 120 -5.37 -16.09 3.94
CA LYS A 120 -4.17 -16.90 3.58
C LYS A 120 -2.89 -16.10 3.26
N ALA A 121 -2.16 -15.66 4.28
CA ALA A 121 -0.69 -15.56 4.28
C ALA A 121 -0.22 -15.44 5.74
N LEU A 122 0.59 -16.34 6.29
CA LEU A 122 1.99 -16.53 5.95
C LEU A 122 2.34 -18.02 6.01
N VAL A 123 2.38 -18.66 4.85
CA VAL A 123 3.05 -19.94 4.65
C VAL A 123 4.19 -19.76 3.65
N ASN A 124 5.29 -20.43 3.99
CA ASN A 124 6.51 -20.71 3.22
C ASN A 124 7.66 -19.70 3.24
N ALA A 125 8.65 -20.06 4.06
CA ALA A 125 9.99 -20.29 3.53
C ALA A 125 10.60 -21.52 4.24
N SER A 126 10.21 -22.71 3.80
CA SER A 126 10.96 -23.95 4.07
C SER A 126 11.84 -24.25 2.86
N ASP A 127 13.15 -24.20 3.08
CA ASP A 127 14.18 -25.19 2.71
C ASP A 127 15.47 -24.56 2.18
N GLY A 128 16.59 -24.97 2.79
CA GLY A 128 17.90 -24.94 2.15
C GLY A 128 19.08 -24.40 2.96
N LYS A 129 19.62 -25.27 3.83
CA LYS A 129 21.05 -25.39 4.20
C LYS A 129 21.72 -24.37 5.15
N ASN A 130 22.25 -24.97 6.22
CA ASN A 130 23.52 -24.72 6.91
C ASN A 130 23.83 -23.30 7.43
N GLY A 131 24.03 -23.22 8.75
CA GLY A 131 24.93 -22.23 9.32
C GLY A 131 24.60 -21.84 10.75
N SER A 132 25.29 -22.47 11.69
CA SER A 132 25.44 -22.10 13.10
C SER A 132 25.40 -20.59 13.37
N GLY A 133 24.66 -20.15 14.39
CA GLY A 133 24.79 -18.77 14.84
C GLY A 133 23.74 -18.32 15.83
N ARG A 134 24.10 -18.34 17.11
CA ARG A 134 23.42 -17.68 18.22
C ARG A 134 23.01 -16.25 17.85
N SER A 135 21.78 -15.85 18.22
CA SER A 135 21.41 -14.56 18.86
C SER A 135 19.93 -14.29 18.58
N GLY A 136 19.09 -14.34 19.62
CA GLY A 136 17.68 -13.97 19.51
C GLY A 136 17.48 -12.45 19.37
N PRO A 137 16.29 -12.01 18.93
CA PRO A 137 15.79 -10.69 19.28
C PRO A 137 14.72 -10.83 20.37
N SER A 138 14.96 -10.06 21.43
CA SER A 138 14.07 -9.78 22.53
C SER A 138 12.64 -9.49 22.09
N SER A 139 11.72 -10.10 22.82
CA SER A 139 10.29 -9.84 22.81
C SER A 139 9.96 -8.37 23.04
N SER A 140 9.04 -7.83 22.25
CA SER A 140 8.15 -6.77 22.70
C SER A 140 6.70 -7.23 22.50
N GLY A 141 5.94 -7.29 23.59
CA GLY A 141 4.49 -7.04 23.50
C GLY A 141 3.51 -8.24 23.50
N SER A 142 3.66 -9.24 24.36
CA SER A 142 2.52 -9.79 25.12
C SER A 142 3.00 -10.77 26.19
N LYS A 143 2.72 -10.47 27.47
CA LYS A 143 2.95 -11.40 28.57
C LYS A 143 2.01 -12.60 28.40
N ARG A 144 2.45 -13.64 27.71
CA ARG A 144 1.71 -14.93 27.69
C ARG A 144 1.74 -15.50 29.10
N TYR A 145 0.57 -15.67 29.71
CA TYR A 145 0.39 -16.14 31.09
C TYR A 145 -0.57 -17.34 31.09
N CYS A 146 -0.16 -18.42 31.76
CA CYS A 146 -0.95 -19.63 31.88
C CYS A 146 -1.78 -19.60 33.16
N THR A 147 -3.11 -19.63 33.03
CA THR A 147 -4.05 -19.64 34.16
C THR A 147 -4.07 -20.95 34.94
N TYR A 148 -3.50 -22.04 34.40
CA TYR A 148 -3.50 -23.35 35.04
C TYR A 148 -2.24 -23.64 35.87
N CYS A 149 -1.04 -23.28 35.37
CA CYS A 149 0.22 -23.50 36.10
C CYS A 149 0.82 -22.23 36.69
N HIS A 150 0.19 -21.07 36.43
CA HIS A 150 0.60 -19.74 36.88
C HIS A 150 2.01 -19.31 36.41
N LYS A 151 2.55 -19.93 35.35
CA LYS A 151 3.85 -19.56 34.75
C LYS A 151 3.64 -18.70 33.49
N SER A 152 4.61 -17.84 33.20
CA SER A 152 4.67 -17.05 31.97
C SER A 152 5.23 -17.85 30.78
N ASN A 153 5.20 -17.25 29.59
CA ASN A 153 5.68 -17.77 28.30
C ASN A 153 4.78 -18.80 27.58
N HIS A 154 3.58 -19.10 28.08
CA HIS A 154 2.56 -19.88 27.36
C HIS A 154 1.14 -19.55 27.86
N PHE A 155 0.11 -19.88 27.07
CA PHE A 155 -1.30 -19.86 27.50
C PHE A 155 -1.72 -21.23 28.05
N VAL A 156 -2.87 -21.30 28.71
CA VAL A 156 -3.41 -22.54 29.29
C VAL A 156 -3.53 -23.67 28.27
N ASP A 157 -3.83 -23.35 27.01
CA ASP A 157 -4.01 -24.30 25.92
C ASP A 157 -2.70 -25.03 25.55
N ASN A 158 -1.54 -24.42 25.83
CA ASN A 158 -0.22 -25.00 25.55
C ASN A 158 0.47 -25.47 26.85
N CYS A 159 -0.28 -25.63 27.94
CA CYS A 159 0.30 -26.01 29.22
C CYS A 159 0.58 -27.51 29.29
N PHE A 160 1.85 -27.90 29.24
CA PHE A 160 2.27 -29.30 29.40
C PHE A 160 1.87 -29.92 30.74
N LYS A 161 1.68 -29.12 31.81
CA LYS A 161 1.16 -29.61 33.09
C LYS A 161 -0.33 -29.98 33.03
N LYS A 162 -1.09 -29.40 32.09
CA LYS A 162 -2.53 -29.68 31.88
C LYS A 162 -2.74 -30.76 30.83
N HIS A 163 -2.06 -30.64 29.69
CA HIS A 163 -2.29 -31.48 28.50
C HIS A 163 -1.34 -32.68 28.41
N GLY A 164 -0.36 -32.79 29.31
CA GLY A 164 0.71 -33.78 29.23
C GLY A 164 1.75 -33.41 28.16
N VAL A 165 2.92 -34.04 28.23
CA VAL A 165 3.97 -33.86 27.21
C VAL A 165 3.64 -34.76 26.02
N PRO A 166 3.52 -34.22 24.79
CA PRO A 166 3.20 -35.04 23.63
C PRO A 166 4.32 -36.06 23.33
N PRO A 167 3.99 -37.25 22.78
CA PRO A 167 4.93 -38.37 22.66
C PRO A 167 6.25 -38.06 21.94
N HIS A 168 6.24 -37.10 21.02
CA HIS A 168 7.42 -36.70 20.25
C HIS A 168 8.43 -35.84 21.04
N MET A 169 8.04 -35.25 22.19
CA MET A 169 8.91 -34.45 23.06
C MET A 169 9.47 -35.23 24.25
N MET A 170 9.02 -36.47 24.48
CA MET A 170 9.45 -37.28 25.62
C MET A 170 10.94 -37.63 25.60
N LYS A 171 11.60 -37.67 24.42
CA LYS A 171 13.04 -37.96 24.29
C LYS A 171 13.97 -36.89 24.88
N HIS A 172 13.47 -35.68 25.14
CA HIS A 172 14.26 -34.60 25.76
C HIS A 172 13.92 -34.33 27.23
N TYR A 173 13.01 -35.11 27.84
CA TYR A 173 12.57 -34.88 29.23
C TYR A 173 13.13 -35.87 30.26
N GLN A 174 13.96 -36.85 29.84
CA GLN A 174 14.63 -37.83 30.72
C GLN A 174 16.02 -37.37 31.21
N GLY A 175 16.24 -36.06 31.34
CA GLY A 175 17.56 -35.49 31.67
C GLY A 175 17.62 -34.58 32.89
N SER A 176 16.64 -34.63 33.81
CA SER A 176 16.77 -33.88 35.07
C SER A 176 15.93 -34.50 36.20
N ALA A 177 16.34 -35.68 36.64
CA ALA A 177 16.17 -36.11 38.02
C ALA A 177 17.56 -36.09 38.68
N HIS A 178 17.63 -35.66 39.95
CA HIS A 178 18.82 -35.30 40.76
C HIS A 178 19.37 -33.89 40.46
N SER A 179 19.43 -32.92 41.38
CA SER A 179 19.51 -32.99 42.85
C SER A 179 18.97 -31.70 43.49
N ALA A 180 18.11 -31.83 44.49
CA ALA A 180 17.94 -30.82 45.54
C ALA A 180 17.42 -31.51 46.80
N ALA A 181 18.31 -31.75 47.77
CA ALA A 181 18.07 -31.63 49.21
C ALA A 181 19.17 -32.37 49.98
N THR A 182 20.18 -31.62 50.44
CA THR A 182 20.84 -31.96 51.69
C THR A 182 20.27 -31.02 52.75
N GLU A 183 19.60 -31.66 53.70
CA GLU A 183 19.44 -31.33 55.12
C GLU A 183 18.58 -30.14 55.58
N ARG A 184 17.53 -30.53 56.32
CA ARG A 184 16.83 -29.79 57.37
C ARG A 184 17.75 -29.65 58.59
N GLY A 185 17.68 -28.50 59.26
CA GLY A 185 18.20 -28.24 60.60
C GLY A 185 17.96 -26.79 60.97
#